data_AF-A0AAW2PCC4-F1
#
_entry.id   AF-A0AAW2PCC4-F1
#
_cell.length_a   1.000
_cell.length_b   1.000
_cell.length_c   1.000
_cell.angle_alpha   90.00
_cell.angle_beta   90.00
_cell.angle_gamma   90.00
#
_symmetry.space_group_name_H-M   'P 1'
#
loop_
_entity.id
_entity.type
_entity.pdbx_description
1 polymer ?
#
loop_
_entity_poly.entity_id
_entity_poly.type
_entity_poly.pdbx_seq_one_letter_code
_entity_poly.pdbx_strand_id
1 'polypeptide(L)'
;MPDSQFTWFNESFTLEECEAECLRNCSCMAYSNLDIRRGGSGCLLWFGDLVDIRQLTGEEQMIYIRMAASELDSKRKKRKTLIAVLTSLAGIILLGLSLILFIWKRKKNHQNLRNEGGPEESHKEEA
;
A
#
# COMPACT_ATOMS: atom_id res chain seq x y z
N MET A 1 40.23 6.91 -11.73
CA MET A 1 39.56 7.36 -10.49
C MET A 1 38.35 8.15 -10.97
N PRO A 2 37.11 7.67 -10.85
CA PRO A 2 35.97 8.40 -11.41
C PRO A 2 35.69 9.64 -10.55
N ASP A 3 35.33 10.71 -11.23
CA ASP A 3 35.22 12.08 -10.73
C ASP A 3 34.28 12.23 -9.52
N SER A 4 34.82 12.64 -8.37
CA SER A 4 34.05 13.18 -7.24
C SER A 4 33.53 14.60 -7.49
N GLN A 5 33.55 15.07 -8.75
CA GLN A 5 33.25 16.46 -9.12
C GLN A 5 31.77 16.84 -8.93
N PHE A 6 30.90 15.85 -8.72
CA PHE A 6 29.46 16.05 -8.60
C PHE A 6 28.89 15.63 -7.23
N THR A 7 29.74 15.54 -6.20
CA THR A 7 29.27 15.20 -4.85
C THR A 7 29.69 16.24 -3.83
N TRP A 8 28.79 16.59 -2.92
CA TRP A 8 29.08 17.44 -1.77
C TRP A 8 28.65 16.73 -0.49
N PHE A 9 29.41 16.88 0.59
CA PHE A 9 29.10 16.23 1.86
C PHE A 9 29.21 17.18 3.04
N ASN A 10 28.48 16.88 4.09
CA ASN A 10 28.53 17.59 5.36
C ASN A 10 28.19 16.66 6.52
N GLU A 11 29.13 16.43 7.43
CA GLU A 11 28.97 15.53 8.58
C GLU A 11 27.99 16.04 9.64
N SER A 12 27.77 17.36 9.71
CA SER A 12 26.93 17.97 10.75
C SER A 12 25.45 17.97 10.40
N PHE A 13 25.12 17.78 9.12
CA PHE A 13 23.73 17.88 8.65
C PHE A 13 22.93 16.63 9.01
N THR A 14 21.69 16.86 9.39
CA THR A 14 20.65 15.84 9.49
C THR A 14 20.14 15.46 8.10
N LEU A 15 19.45 14.32 8.00
CA LEU A 15 18.83 13.89 6.75
C LEU A 15 17.78 14.90 6.23
N GLU A 16 17.06 15.57 7.13
CA GLU A 16 16.05 16.58 6.79
C GLU A 16 16.69 17.85 6.22
N GLU A 17 17.82 18.29 6.77
CA GLU A 17 18.62 19.40 6.22
C GLU A 17 19.20 19.03 4.85
N CYS A 18 19.61 17.76 4.68
CA CYS A 18 20.10 17.24 3.42
C CYS A 18 19.03 17.26 2.33
N GLU A 19 17.79 16.86 2.67
CA GLU A 19 16.63 16.97 1.78
C GLU A 19 16.36 18.43 1.39
N ALA A 20 16.31 19.33 2.37
CA ALA A 20 16.04 20.74 2.13
C ALA A 20 17.09 21.38 1.20
N GLU A 21 18.37 21.05 1.38
CA GLU A 21 19.46 21.57 0.55
C GLU A 21 19.40 21.00 -0.88
N CYS A 22 19.11 19.72 -1.03
CA CYS A 22 18.92 19.11 -2.35
C CYS A 22 17.72 19.72 -3.09
N LEU A 23 16.61 19.98 -2.39
CA LEU A 23 15.43 20.59 -3.01
C LEU A 23 15.68 22.04 -3.47
N ARG A 24 16.51 22.79 -2.73
CA ARG A 24 16.93 24.17 -3.07
C ARG A 24 17.83 24.24 -4.29
N ASN A 25 18.64 23.21 -4.54
CA ASN A 25 19.54 23.18 -5.68
C ASN A 25 18.95 22.37 -6.84
N CYS A 26 18.55 23.03 -7.93
CA CYS A 26 17.95 22.38 -9.11
C CYS A 26 18.87 21.35 -9.79
N SER A 27 20.18 21.42 -9.57
CA SER A 27 21.13 20.44 -10.10
C SER A 27 21.28 19.21 -9.20
N CYS A 28 20.76 19.23 -7.97
CA CYS A 28 20.81 18.07 -7.07
C CYS A 28 19.84 17.00 -7.57
N MET A 29 20.33 15.76 -7.64
CA MET A 29 19.61 14.60 -8.15
C MET A 29 19.40 13.51 -7.10
N ALA A 30 20.25 13.43 -6.08
CA ALA A 30 20.03 12.53 -4.94
C ALA A 30 20.71 13.03 -3.66
N TYR A 31 20.29 12.47 -2.53
CA TYR A 31 20.90 12.68 -1.23
C TYR A 31 20.89 11.40 -0.37
N SER A 32 21.78 11.30 0.62
CA SER A 32 21.79 10.20 1.60
C SER A 32 22.45 10.64 2.90
N ASN A 33 22.34 9.78 3.93
CA ASN A 33 23.23 9.89 5.08
C ASN A 33 24.67 9.56 4.64
N LEU A 34 25.63 10.26 5.23
CA LEU A 34 27.06 10.01 5.00
C LEU A 34 27.56 8.80 5.80
N ASP A 35 27.16 8.73 7.07
CA ASP A 35 27.35 7.55 7.95
C ASP A 35 25.97 6.96 8.28
N ILE A 36 25.84 5.64 8.23
CA ILE A 36 24.60 4.92 8.59
C ILE A 36 24.63 4.31 9.99
N ARG A 37 25.76 4.43 10.70
CA ARG A 37 25.89 3.98 12.09
C ARG A 37 24.96 4.80 12.99
N ARG A 38 24.51 4.18 14.08
CA ARG A 38 23.74 4.84 15.17
C ARG A 38 22.51 5.64 14.72
N GLY A 39 21.80 5.16 13.69
CA GLY A 39 20.59 5.81 13.18
C GLY A 39 20.83 6.80 12.03
N GLY A 40 22.07 6.92 11.58
CA GLY A 40 22.46 7.74 10.43
C GLY A 40 22.84 9.17 10.82
N SER A 41 23.92 9.69 10.23
CA SER A 41 24.38 11.06 10.43
C SER A 41 25.13 11.58 9.21
N GLY A 42 25.17 12.90 9.09
CA GLY A 42 25.79 13.59 7.98
C GLY A 42 24.97 13.48 6.70
N CYS A 43 25.40 14.22 5.68
CA CYS A 43 24.72 14.44 4.43
C CYS A 43 25.70 14.19 3.29
N LEU A 44 25.25 13.48 2.26
CA LEU A 44 25.92 13.34 0.98
C LEU A 44 24.92 13.72 -0.12
N LEU A 45 25.28 14.68 -0.95
CA LEU A 45 24.50 15.18 -2.08
C LEU A 45 25.18 14.76 -3.38
N TRP A 46 24.38 14.35 -4.36
CA TRP A 46 24.79 14.10 -5.73
C TRP A 46 24.15 15.11 -6.68
N PHE A 47 24.95 15.65 -7.58
CA PHE A 47 24.54 16.60 -8.61
C PHE A 47 24.63 15.97 -10.00
N GLY A 48 23.75 16.39 -10.92
CA GLY A 48 23.73 15.87 -12.29
C GLY A 48 23.36 14.38 -12.37
N ASP A 49 23.56 13.80 -13.55
CA ASP A 49 23.06 12.46 -13.86
C ASP A 49 23.70 11.38 -12.97
N LEU A 50 22.85 10.59 -12.33
CA LEU A 50 23.28 9.45 -11.53
C LEU A 50 23.61 8.26 -12.44
N VAL A 51 24.90 8.04 -12.70
CA VAL A 51 25.41 6.89 -13.44
C VAL A 51 25.78 5.75 -12.49
N ASP A 52 25.82 4.52 -13.01
CA ASP A 52 26.29 3.32 -12.28
C ASP A 52 25.50 2.92 -11.01
N ILE A 53 24.26 3.40 -10.83
CA ILE A 53 23.39 2.93 -9.73
C ILE A 53 23.02 1.45 -9.94
N ARG A 54 23.20 0.64 -8.89
CA ARG A 54 22.76 -0.76 -8.85
C ARG A 54 21.85 -0.97 -7.65
N GLN A 55 20.75 -1.69 -7.87
CA GLN A 55 19.91 -2.15 -6.77
C GLN A 55 20.53 -3.42 -6.18
N LEU A 56 20.94 -3.33 -4.93
CA LEU A 56 21.45 -4.44 -4.15
C LEU A 56 20.36 -4.87 -3.17
N THR A 57 20.11 -6.18 -3.10
CA THR A 57 19.15 -6.75 -2.15
C THR A 57 19.87 -6.98 -0.82
N GLY A 58 19.83 -5.99 0.08
CA GLY A 58 20.46 -6.05 1.42
C GLY A 58 20.16 -4.82 2.29
N GLU A 59 20.53 -4.88 3.58
CA GLU A 59 20.47 -3.76 4.53
C GLU A 59 21.60 -2.75 4.26
N GLU A 60 21.57 -2.14 3.07
CA GLU A 60 22.59 -1.18 2.64
C GLU A 60 22.04 0.26 2.65
N GLN A 61 22.98 1.21 2.57
CA GLN A 61 22.74 2.66 2.60
C GLN A 61 21.52 3.10 1.77
N MET A 62 20.57 3.75 2.43
CA MET A 62 19.41 4.35 1.74
C MET A 62 19.84 5.62 1.00
N ILE A 63 19.69 5.61 -0.32
CA ILE A 63 19.81 6.78 -1.20
C ILE A 63 18.41 7.29 -1.56
N TYR A 64 18.22 8.60 -1.50
CA TYR A 64 16.98 9.31 -1.81
C TYR A 64 17.15 10.05 -3.13
N ILE A 65 16.38 9.68 -4.15
CA ILE A 65 16.46 10.27 -5.49
C ILE A 65 15.39 11.36 -5.64
N ARG A 66 15.80 12.56 -6.10
CA ARG A 66 14.89 13.65 -6.42
C ARG A 66 14.08 13.27 -7.66
N MET A 67 12.76 13.32 -7.55
CA MET A 67 11.83 13.05 -8.67
C MET A 67 10.90 14.22 -8.89
N ALA A 68 10.38 14.35 -10.11
CA ALA A 68 9.35 15.33 -10.39
C ALA A 68 8.03 14.94 -9.70
N ALA A 69 7.31 15.94 -9.15
CA ALA A 69 6.05 15.71 -8.47
C ALA A 69 5.00 15.01 -9.36
N SER A 70 5.03 15.27 -10.67
CA SER A 70 4.16 14.62 -11.66
C SER A 70 4.37 13.11 -11.76
N GLU A 71 5.62 12.64 -11.65
CA GLU A 71 5.95 11.22 -11.68
C GLU A 71 5.43 10.52 -10.42
N LEU A 72 5.57 11.16 -9.26
CA LEU A 72 5.06 10.66 -7.99
C LEU A 72 3.52 10.63 -7.96
N ASP A 73 2.87 11.67 -8.46
CA ASP A 73 1.41 11.75 -8.53
C ASP A 73 0.84 10.65 -9.43
N SER A 74 1.47 10.36 -10.56
CA SER A 74 1.04 9.27 -11.45
C SER A 74 1.06 7.90 -10.76
N LYS A 75 2.13 7.60 -10.01
CA LYS A 75 2.27 6.35 -9.24
C LYS A 75 1.24 6.30 -8.11
N ARG A 76 1.04 7.41 -7.40
CA ARG A 76 0.06 7.51 -6.31
C ARG A 76 -1.36 7.32 -6.80
N LYS A 77 -1.74 7.92 -7.93
CA LYS A 77 -3.05 7.74 -8.58
C LYS A 77 -3.29 6.28 -8.95
N LYS A 78 -2.34 5.64 -9.65
CA LYS A 78 -2.43 4.21 -9.99
C LYS A 78 -2.64 3.33 -8.76
N ARG A 79 -1.85 3.54 -7.69
CA ARG A 79 -1.98 2.77 -6.44
C ARG A 79 -3.33 3.00 -5.75
N LYS A 80 -3.81 4.25 -5.69
CA LYS A 80 -5.13 4.58 -5.13
C LYS A 80 -6.25 3.89 -5.90
N THR A 81 -6.20 3.91 -7.23
CA THR A 81 -7.19 3.22 -8.09
C THR A 81 -7.18 1.72 -7.85
N LEU A 82 -6.01 1.08 -7.78
CA LEU A 82 -5.90 -0.36 -7.49
C LEU A 82 -6.53 -0.71 -6.14
N ILE A 83 -6.24 0.05 -5.08
CA ILE A 83 -6.82 -0.18 -3.75
C ILE A 83 -8.35 -0.05 -3.80
N ALA A 84 -8.87 1.00 -4.44
CA ALA A 84 -10.31 1.23 -4.56
C ALA A 84 -11.05 0.11 -5.31
N VAL A 85 -10.44 -0.44 -6.36
CA VAL A 85 -11.03 -1.56 -7.12
C VAL A 85 -11.04 -2.83 -6.27
N LEU A 86 -9.94 -3.15 -5.58
CA LEU A 86 -9.85 -4.35 -4.74
C LEU A 86 -10.84 -4.30 -3.57
N THR A 87 -10.96 -3.15 -2.90
CA THR A 87 -11.91 -2.99 -1.78
C THR A 87 -13.35 -3.04 -2.26
N SER A 88 -13.67 -2.43 -3.41
CA SER A 88 -14.99 -2.49 -4.01
C SER A 88 -15.39 -3.93 -4.36
N LEU A 89 -14.50 -4.68 -5.01
CA LEU A 89 -14.75 -6.07 -5.41
C LEU A 89 -14.97 -6.97 -4.19
N ALA A 90 -14.12 -6.85 -3.17
CA ALA A 90 -14.27 -7.61 -1.92
C ALA A 90 -15.59 -7.29 -1.21
N GLY A 91 -15.99 -6.01 -1.17
CA GLY A 91 -17.26 -5.57 -0.60
C GLY A 91 -18.47 -6.19 -1.30
N ILE A 92 -18.48 -6.20 -2.63
CA ILE A 92 -19.58 -6.78 -3.44
C ILE A 92 -19.70 -8.28 -3.17
N ILE A 93 -18.59 -9.01 -3.12
CA ILE A 93 -18.59 -10.45 -2.85
C ILE A 93 -19.14 -10.74 -1.45
N LEU A 94 -18.68 -10.00 -0.43
CA LEU A 94 -19.16 -10.16 0.95
C LEU A 94 -20.65 -9.87 1.08
N LEU A 95 -21.12 -8.76 0.47
CA LEU A 95 -22.54 -8.41 0.46
C LEU A 95 -23.36 -9.48 -0.26
N GLY A 96 -22.92 -9.93 -1.43
CA GLY A 96 -23.59 -11.00 -2.18
C GLY A 96 -23.72 -12.30 -1.38
N LEU A 97 -22.63 -12.77 -0.78
CA LEU A 97 -22.63 -13.98 0.06
C LEU A 97 -23.55 -13.82 1.27
N SER A 98 -23.50 -12.66 1.95
CA SER A 98 -24.38 -12.40 3.10
C SER A 98 -25.86 -12.46 2.73
N LEU A 99 -26.25 -11.88 1.58
CA LEU A 99 -27.62 -11.90 1.09
C LEU A 99 -28.07 -13.31 0.70
N ILE A 100 -27.23 -14.07 0.02
CA ILE A 100 -27.51 -15.47 -0.36
C ILE A 100 -27.75 -16.31 0.90
N LEU A 101 -26.85 -16.22 1.90
CA LEU A 101 -26.97 -16.94 3.16
C LEU A 101 -28.24 -16.53 3.92
N PHE A 102 -28.58 -15.25 3.93
CA PHE A 102 -29.79 -14.73 4.57
C PHE A 102 -31.06 -15.28 3.93
N ILE A 103 -31.15 -15.29 2.59
CA ILE A 103 -32.28 -15.83 1.84
C ILE A 103 -32.42 -17.34 2.09
N TRP A 104 -31.31 -18.09 2.04
CA TRP A 104 -31.30 -19.53 2.31
C TRP A 104 -31.79 -19.84 3.74
N LYS A 105 -31.32 -19.08 4.74
CA LYS A 105 -31.75 -19.25 6.13
C LYS A 105 -33.25 -18.99 6.30
N ARG A 106 -33.80 -17.94 5.68
CA ARG A 106 -35.24 -17.67 5.69
C ARG A 106 -36.05 -18.79 5.03
N LYS A 107 -35.62 -19.27 3.86
CA LYS A 107 -36.32 -20.36 3.14
C LYS A 107 -36.37 -21.65 3.96
N LYS A 108 -35.26 -22.03 4.59
CA LYS A 108 -35.20 -23.21 5.47
C LYS A 108 -36.13 -23.07 6.67
N ASN A 109 -36.19 -21.89 7.29
CA ASN A 109 -37.07 -21.64 8.43
C ASN A 109 -38.56 -21.76 8.04
N HIS A 110 -38.97 -21.22 6.88
CA HIS A 110 -40.33 -21.38 6.37
C HIS A 110 -40.68 -22.83 6.02
N GLN A 111 -39.73 -23.62 5.53
CA GLN A 111 -39.98 -25.05 5.26
C GLN A 111 -40.10 -25.87 6.56
N ASN A 112 -39.29 -25.58 7.58
CA ASN A 112 -39.45 -26.21 8.90
C ASN A 112 -40.82 -25.87 9.52
N LEU A 113 -41.23 -24.60 9.49
CA LEU A 113 -42.55 -24.16 9.98
C LEU A 113 -43.72 -24.79 9.21
N ARG A 114 -43.55 -25.09 7.90
CA ARG A 114 -44.57 -25.76 7.08
C ARG A 114 -44.62 -27.27 7.30
N ASN A 115 -43.48 -27.89 7.66
CA ASN A 115 -43.41 -29.32 7.97
C ASN A 115 -43.94 -29.65 9.37
N GLU A 116 -43.95 -28.68 10.30
CA GLU A 116 -44.55 -28.84 11.64
C GLU A 116 -46.07 -28.50 11.68
N GLY A 117 -46.68 -28.12 10.55
CA GLY A 117 -47.97 -27.42 10.50
C GLY A 117 -49.09 -28.00 9.62
N GLY A 118 -49.18 -29.31 9.36
CA GLY A 118 -50.46 -29.86 8.91
C GLY A 118 -50.51 -31.35 8.54
N PRO A 119 -51.72 -31.95 8.42
CA PRO A 119 -52.94 -31.74 9.21
C PRO A 119 -53.15 -32.87 10.24
N GLU A 120 -53.84 -32.51 11.32
CA GLU A 120 -54.56 -33.43 12.21
C GLU A 120 -55.63 -34.16 11.38
N GLU A 121 -55.33 -35.39 10.94
CA GLU A 121 -56.35 -36.26 10.33
C GLU A 121 -57.16 -36.90 11.46
N SER A 122 -58.24 -36.21 11.82
CA SER A 122 -59.36 -36.78 12.54
C SER A 122 -59.93 -37.94 11.72
N HIS A 123 -59.76 -39.16 12.22
CA HIS A 123 -60.63 -40.27 11.88
C HIS A 123 -61.59 -40.49 13.05
N LYS A 124 -62.86 -40.12 12.83
CA LYS A 124 -64.01 -40.36 13.72
C LYS A 124 -64.34 -41.86 13.83
N GLU A 125 -64.63 -42.26 15.06
CA GLU A 125 -65.84 -42.94 15.57
C GLU A 125 -66.43 -44.22 14.90
N GLU A 126 -66.70 -45.20 15.78
CA GLU A 126 -67.76 -46.24 15.79
C GLU A 126 -67.71 -47.47 14.85
N ALA A 127 -67.44 -48.65 15.43
CA ALA A 127 -68.40 -49.75 15.69
C ALA A 127 -67.71 -50.95 16.37
#